data_AF-A0AAV4DF35-F1
#
_entry.id   AF-A0AAV4DF35-F1
#
_cell.length_a   1.000
_cell.length_b   1.000
_cell.length_c   1.000
_cell.angle_alpha   90.00
_cell.angle_beta   90.00
_cell.angle_gamma   90.00
#
_symmetry.space_group_name_H-M   'P 1'
#
loop_
_entity.id
_entity.type
_entity.pdbx_description
1 polymer ?
#
loop_
_entity_poly.entity_id
_entity_poly.type
_entity_poly.pdbx_seq_one_letter_code
_entity_poly.pdbx_strand_id
1 'polypeptide(L)'
;MDGPNVNGKVFKDFSANLDKQNSHQLVKTGFCGFHVIHNKFKNGVQNLDCDISVLLRSVYFPIQEFPARRADFYSITKRKSLPLQFSGHRWLENLAAAERFLSIGPQIKNYIHACKSGKASEPLCQSNRLIHDFISDNLILAKLQCFIYVANEQVPKRESQNFVMSFTAF
;
A
#
# COMPACT_ATOMS: atom_id res chain seq x y z
N MET A 1 -3.73 22.01 4.42
CA MET A 1 -3.16 20.95 3.56
C MET A 1 -4.31 20.06 3.15
N ASP A 2 -4.79 20.21 1.91
CA ASP A 2 -6.10 19.75 1.48
C ASP A 2 -6.34 18.26 1.72
N GLY A 3 -7.41 17.99 2.45
CA GLY A 3 -7.86 16.65 2.77
C GLY A 3 -8.57 15.98 1.59
N PRO A 4 -8.80 14.66 1.65
CA PRO A 4 -9.37 13.84 0.58
C PRO A 4 -10.82 14.16 0.19
N ASN A 5 -11.39 15.28 0.66
CA ASN A 5 -12.80 15.63 0.55
C ASN A 5 -13.08 16.92 -0.23
N VAL A 6 -12.17 17.31 -1.14
CA VAL A 6 -12.42 18.43 -2.05
C VAL A 6 -13.35 17.95 -3.17
N ASN A 7 -14.56 18.49 -3.23
CA ASN A 7 -15.55 18.12 -4.24
C ASN A 7 -15.15 18.68 -5.62
N GLY A 8 -14.48 17.84 -6.43
CA GLY A 8 -14.06 18.20 -7.78
C GLY A 8 -15.22 18.54 -8.73
N LYS A 9 -16.46 18.14 -8.42
CA LYS A 9 -17.65 18.55 -9.19
C LYS A 9 -17.95 20.03 -9.01
N VAL A 10 -17.85 20.56 -7.80
CA VAL A 10 -18.06 22.00 -7.53
C VAL A 10 -17.07 22.84 -8.31
N PHE A 11 -15.78 22.47 -8.30
CA PHE A 11 -14.76 23.15 -9.10
C PHE A 11 -15.11 23.13 -10.60
N LYS A 12 -15.46 21.97 -11.15
CA LYS A 12 -15.81 21.83 -12.58
C LYS A 12 -17.03 22.65 -12.97
N ASP A 13 -18.11 22.54 -12.19
CA ASP A 13 -19.37 23.23 -12.48
C ASP A 13 -19.20 24.75 -12.37
N PHE A 14 -18.42 25.22 -11.38
CA PHE A 14 -18.15 26.64 -11.18
C PHE A 14 -17.21 27.20 -12.27
N SER A 15 -16.15 26.47 -12.66
CA SER A 15 -15.31 26.82 -13.81
C SER A 15 -16.13 26.94 -15.09
N ALA A 16 -16.97 25.95 -15.40
CA ALA A 16 -17.79 25.95 -16.60
C ALA A 16 -18.81 27.09 -16.66
N ASN A 17 -19.25 27.60 -15.50
CA ASN A 17 -20.13 28.77 -15.43
C ASN A 17 -19.36 30.08 -15.59
N LEU A 18 -18.15 30.19 -15.03
CA LEU A 18 -17.29 31.35 -15.24
C LEU A 18 -16.85 31.47 -16.70
N ASP A 19 -16.46 30.37 -17.34
CA ASP A 19 -16.08 30.37 -18.76
C ASP A 19 -17.19 30.92 -19.69
N LYS A 20 -18.46 30.84 -19.26
CA LYS A 20 -19.62 31.41 -19.98
C LYS A 20 -19.85 32.89 -19.72
N GLN A 21 -19.40 33.41 -18.58
CA GLN A 21 -19.68 34.78 -18.12
C GLN A 21 -18.50 35.72 -18.31
N ASN A 22 -17.27 35.19 -18.29
CA ASN A 22 -16.04 35.96 -18.30
C ASN A 22 -14.87 35.13 -18.85
N SER A 23 -13.84 35.80 -19.36
CA SER A 23 -12.62 35.17 -19.90
C SER A 23 -11.60 34.77 -18.82
N HIS A 24 -12.03 34.66 -17.55
CA HIS A 24 -11.13 34.41 -16.43
C HIS A 24 -11.14 32.94 -16.03
N GLN A 25 -9.96 32.34 -15.91
CA GLN A 25 -9.80 30.94 -15.53
C GLN A 25 -9.50 30.78 -14.03
N LEU A 26 -10.15 29.82 -13.38
CA LEU A 26 -9.81 29.45 -12.01
C LEU A 26 -8.50 28.67 -11.94
N VAL A 27 -7.63 29.06 -11.01
CA VAL A 27 -6.47 28.26 -10.66
C VAL A 27 -6.91 27.09 -9.80
N LYS A 28 -6.55 25.87 -10.22
CA LYS A 28 -6.85 24.64 -9.49
C LYS A 28 -5.91 24.49 -8.28
N THR A 29 -6.27 25.12 -7.17
CA THR A 29 -5.59 24.94 -5.88
C THR A 29 -6.30 23.85 -5.06
N GLY A 30 -5.53 23.02 -4.35
CA GLY A 30 -6.06 21.95 -3.49
C GLY A 30 -6.21 20.56 -4.10
N PHE A 31 -5.75 20.36 -5.34
CA PHE A 31 -5.48 19.04 -5.90
C PHE A 31 -3.99 18.93 -6.24
N CYS A 32 -3.17 18.33 -5.38
CA CYS A 32 -1.83 17.95 -5.83
C CYS A 32 -1.97 16.73 -6.77
N GLY A 33 -1.17 16.68 -7.83
CA GLY A 33 -1.19 15.57 -8.79
C GLY A 33 -1.02 14.21 -8.10
N PHE A 34 -0.21 14.16 -7.05
CA PHE A 34 -0.02 12.98 -6.21
C PHE A 34 -1.34 12.46 -5.62
N HIS A 35 -2.14 13.30 -4.95
CA HIS A 35 -3.41 12.85 -4.37
C HIS A 35 -4.36 12.27 -5.42
N VAL A 36 -4.39 12.85 -6.63
CA VAL A 36 -5.23 12.33 -7.73
C VAL A 36 -4.77 10.93 -8.14
N ILE A 37 -3.46 10.73 -8.33
CA ILE A 37 -2.91 9.42 -8.73
C ILE A 37 -3.11 8.40 -7.61
N HIS A 38 -2.81 8.75 -6.36
CA HIS A 38 -3.03 7.90 -5.19
C HIS A 38 -4.48 7.44 -5.06
N ASN A 39 -5.45 8.35 -5.21
CA ASN A 39 -6.88 8.02 -5.12
C ASN A 39 -7.35 7.16 -6.30
N LYS A 40 -6.89 7.45 -7.52
CA LYS A 40 -7.22 6.61 -8.69
C LYS A 40 -6.66 5.20 -8.54
N PHE A 41 -5.40 5.08 -8.13
CA PHE A 41 -4.75 3.79 -7.88
C PHE A 41 -5.45 3.02 -6.77
N LYS A 42 -5.76 3.67 -5.64
CA LYS A 42 -6.57 3.10 -4.56
C LYS A 42 -7.88 2.54 -5.09
N ASN A 43 -8.66 3.35 -5.82
CA ASN A 43 -9.96 2.93 -6.34
C ASN A 43 -9.82 1.75 -7.31
N GLY A 44 -8.80 1.75 -8.16
CA GLY A 44 -8.51 0.62 -9.05
C GLY A 44 -8.21 -0.68 -8.30
N VAL A 45 -7.35 -0.61 -7.27
CA VAL A 45 -6.99 -1.77 -6.44
C VAL A 45 -8.18 -2.26 -5.62
N GLN A 46 -9.02 -1.35 -5.10
CA GLN A 46 -10.21 -1.72 -4.32
C GLN A 46 -11.30 -2.41 -5.14
N ASN A 47 -11.28 -2.29 -6.46
CA ASN A 47 -12.17 -3.03 -7.36
C ASN A 47 -11.69 -4.46 -7.66
N LEU A 48 -10.52 -4.86 -7.17
CA LEU A 48 -10.10 -6.26 -7.22
C LEU A 48 -10.91 -7.03 -6.16
N ASP A 49 -11.29 -8.28 -6.46
CA ASP A 49 -11.93 -9.22 -5.51
C ASP A 49 -10.98 -9.69 -4.39
N CYS A 50 -10.07 -8.82 -3.96
CA CYS A 50 -9.12 -9.02 -2.88
C CYS A 50 -8.70 -7.66 -2.34
N ASP A 51 -8.93 -7.44 -1.06
CA ASP A 51 -8.41 -6.27 -0.39
C ASP A 51 -6.93 -6.48 -0.03
N ILE A 52 -6.05 -6.10 -0.95
CA ILE A 52 -4.58 -6.14 -0.77
C ILE A 52 -4.15 -5.36 0.48
N SER A 53 -4.87 -4.28 0.80
CA SER A 53 -4.56 -3.47 1.98
C SER A 53 -4.85 -4.23 3.27
N VAL A 54 -5.94 -5.01 3.29
CA VAL A 54 -6.28 -5.90 4.40
C VAL A 54 -5.27 -7.04 4.51
N LEU A 55 -4.86 -7.65 3.39
CA LEU A 55 -3.82 -8.69 3.40
C LEU A 55 -2.52 -8.18 4.04
N LEU A 56 -1.96 -7.10 3.49
CA LEU A 56 -0.65 -6.59 3.92
C LEU A 56 -0.66 -6.18 5.40
N ARG A 57 -1.75 -5.55 5.87
CA ARG A 57 -1.92 -5.23 7.30
C ARG A 57 -2.11 -6.48 8.17
N SER A 58 -2.89 -7.46 7.69
CA SER A 58 -3.19 -8.67 8.44
C SER A 58 -1.95 -9.49 8.72
N VAL A 59 -0.96 -9.49 7.83
CA VAL A 59 0.34 -10.12 8.08
C VAL A 59 1.27 -9.23 8.90
N TYR A 60 1.27 -7.91 8.66
CA TYR A 60 2.15 -6.98 9.36
C TYR A 60 1.89 -6.97 10.86
N PHE A 61 0.66 -6.69 11.30
CA PHE A 61 0.38 -6.43 12.72
C PHE A 61 0.70 -7.62 13.64
N PRO A 62 0.24 -8.86 13.36
CA PRO A 62 0.50 -9.99 14.25
C PRO A 62 1.98 -10.32 14.36
N ILE A 63 2.75 -10.15 13.29
CA ILE A 63 4.17 -10.49 13.29
C ILE A 63 4.99 -9.31 13.84
N GLN A 64 4.82 -8.09 13.34
CA GLN A 64 5.68 -6.94 13.66
C GLN A 64 5.44 -6.34 15.05
N GLU A 65 4.19 -6.23 15.50
CA GLU A 65 3.88 -5.50 16.74
C GLU A 65 4.07 -6.33 18.01
N PHE A 66 4.41 -7.63 17.87
CA PHE A 66 4.47 -8.56 18.99
C PHE A 66 5.87 -9.18 19.08
N PRO A 67 6.72 -8.73 20.02
CA PRO A 67 8.11 -9.17 20.13
C PRO A 67 8.28 -10.69 20.23
N ALA A 68 7.41 -11.37 20.98
CA ALA A 68 7.42 -12.84 21.09
C ALA A 68 7.20 -13.51 19.72
N ARG A 69 6.22 -13.03 18.94
CA ARG A 69 5.95 -13.57 17.61
C ARG A 69 7.02 -13.22 16.58
N ARG A 70 7.69 -12.08 16.72
CA ARG A 70 8.90 -11.77 15.92
C ARG A 70 10.01 -12.76 16.22
N ALA A 71 10.25 -13.05 17.49
CA ALA A 71 11.26 -14.03 17.90
C ALA A 71 10.93 -15.42 17.34
N ASP A 72 9.67 -15.86 17.44
CA ASP A 72 9.20 -17.11 16.86
C ASP A 72 9.37 -17.12 15.34
N PHE A 73 8.96 -16.04 14.66
CA PHE A 73 9.11 -15.91 13.22
C PHE A 73 10.57 -16.05 12.79
N TYR A 74 11.50 -15.37 13.46
CA TYR A 74 12.93 -15.50 13.20
C TYR A 74 13.45 -16.91 13.47
N SER A 75 13.01 -17.53 14.58
CA SER A 75 13.42 -18.88 14.96
C SER A 75 12.95 -19.93 13.96
N ILE A 76 11.71 -19.82 13.49
CA ILE A 76 11.07 -20.78 12.58
C ILE A 76 11.55 -20.60 11.15
N THR A 77 11.57 -19.35 10.66
CA THR A 77 11.80 -19.07 9.23
C THR A 77 13.28 -18.83 8.91
N LYS A 78 14.12 -18.62 9.92
CA LYS A 78 15.53 -18.25 9.82
C LYS A 78 15.78 -16.99 8.98
N ARG A 79 14.76 -16.13 8.81
CA ARG A 79 14.83 -14.90 8.02
C ARG A 79 14.66 -13.68 8.91
N LYS A 80 15.53 -12.69 8.77
CA LYS A 80 15.47 -11.43 9.53
C LYS A 80 14.52 -10.39 8.92
N SER A 81 14.08 -10.59 7.69
CA SER A 81 13.19 -9.69 6.97
C SER A 81 11.75 -9.86 7.45
N LEU A 82 11.19 -8.82 8.05
CA LEU A 82 9.79 -8.76 8.47
C LEU A 82 8.90 -8.08 7.41
N PRO A 83 7.57 -8.24 7.50
CA PRO A 83 6.62 -7.49 6.69
C PRO A 83 6.77 -5.98 6.92
N LEU A 84 6.44 -5.18 5.91
CA LEU A 84 6.40 -3.72 6.03
C LEU A 84 4.97 -3.23 6.22
N GLN A 85 4.83 -2.07 6.87
CA GLN A 85 3.53 -1.47 7.15
C GLN A 85 2.89 -0.95 5.86
N PHE A 86 1.58 -1.17 5.72
CA PHE A 86 0.78 -0.54 4.68
C PHE A 86 0.19 0.79 5.16
N SER A 87 0.43 1.87 4.43
CA SER A 87 -0.16 3.20 4.65
C SER A 87 -1.50 3.35 3.93
N GLY A 88 -2.57 3.62 4.67
CA GLY A 88 -3.91 3.84 4.12
C GLY A 88 -4.08 5.14 3.32
N HIS A 89 -3.16 6.09 3.50
CA HIS A 89 -3.21 7.40 2.85
C HIS A 89 -2.23 7.50 1.67
N ARG A 90 -1.20 6.64 1.62
CA ARG A 90 -0.11 6.71 0.65
C ARG A 90 0.00 5.42 -0.17
N TRP A 91 -1.02 5.16 -0.99
CA TRP A 91 -1.16 3.88 -1.68
C TRP A 91 0.01 3.51 -2.62
N LEU A 92 0.56 4.46 -3.38
CA LEU A 92 1.72 4.22 -4.27
C LEU A 92 3.02 3.96 -3.49
N GLU A 93 3.15 4.51 -2.28
CA GLU A 93 4.33 4.27 -1.42
C GLU A 93 4.35 2.84 -0.86
N ASN A 94 3.23 2.11 -0.94
CA ASN A 94 3.14 0.72 -0.48
C ASN A 94 3.74 -0.29 -1.46
N LEU A 95 4.36 0.15 -2.56
CA LEU A 95 5.11 -0.72 -3.47
C LEU A 95 6.11 -1.60 -2.70
N ALA A 96 6.94 -1.00 -1.86
CA ALA A 96 7.93 -1.72 -1.07
C ALA A 96 7.28 -2.74 -0.11
N ALA A 97 6.08 -2.45 0.41
CA ALA A 97 5.35 -3.37 1.28
C ALA A 97 4.83 -4.58 0.50
N ALA A 98 4.32 -4.39 -0.71
CA ALA A 98 3.88 -5.46 -1.58
C ALA A 98 5.06 -6.32 -2.06
N GLU A 99 6.17 -5.71 -2.49
CA GLU A 99 7.40 -6.42 -2.89
C GLU A 99 8.00 -7.20 -1.73
N ARG A 100 8.05 -6.59 -0.53
CA ARG A 100 8.48 -7.28 0.69
C ARG A 100 7.62 -8.50 0.91
N PHE A 101 6.31 -8.36 0.86
CA PHE A 101 5.37 -9.46 1.07
C PHE A 101 5.64 -10.62 0.11
N LEU A 102 5.83 -10.35 -1.18
CA LEU A 102 6.19 -11.39 -2.14
C LEU A 102 7.52 -12.08 -1.77
N SER A 103 8.52 -11.31 -1.36
CA SER A 103 9.84 -11.83 -0.98
C SER A 103 9.82 -12.74 0.26
N ILE A 104 8.93 -12.46 1.23
CA ILE A 104 8.81 -13.22 2.48
C ILE A 104 7.58 -14.14 2.52
N GLY A 105 6.80 -14.22 1.44
CA GLY A 105 5.57 -14.98 1.34
C GLY A 105 5.72 -16.46 1.75
N PRO A 106 6.73 -17.19 1.25
CA PRO A 106 6.98 -18.57 1.66
C PRO A 106 7.25 -18.70 3.16
N GLN A 107 7.98 -17.75 3.75
CA GLN A 107 8.29 -17.74 5.18
C GLN A 107 7.05 -17.47 6.03
N ILE A 108 6.17 -16.58 5.58
CA ILE A 108 4.87 -16.35 6.22
C ILE A 108 4.06 -17.66 6.21
N LYS A 109 3.98 -18.36 5.07
CA LYS A 109 3.29 -19.66 4.98
C LYS A 109 3.88 -20.68 5.97
N ASN A 110 5.20 -20.78 6.04
CA ASN A 110 5.88 -21.68 6.97
C ASN A 110 5.62 -21.34 8.44
N TYR A 111 5.65 -20.05 8.80
CA TYR A 111 5.34 -19.58 10.14
C TYR A 111 3.91 -19.91 10.55
N ILE A 112 2.94 -19.66 9.66
CA ILE A 112 1.53 -19.96 9.91
C ILE A 112 1.30 -21.48 10.06
N HIS A 113 1.97 -22.31 9.26
CA HIS A 113 1.94 -23.76 9.43
C HIS A 113 2.58 -24.20 10.77
N ALA A 114 3.65 -23.53 11.21
CA ALA A 114 4.26 -23.78 12.51
C ALA A 114 3.32 -23.42 13.68
N CYS A 115 2.58 -22.32 13.58
CA CYS A 115 1.52 -21.97 14.54
C CYS A 115 0.46 -23.07 14.62
N LYS A 116 -0.05 -23.55 13.46
CA LYS A 116 -1.03 -24.64 13.40
C LYS A 116 -0.55 -25.97 13.99
N SER A 117 0.74 -26.25 13.88
CA SER A 117 1.35 -27.46 14.44
C SER A 117 1.76 -27.31 15.92
N GLY A 118 1.39 -26.21 16.58
CA GLY A 118 1.68 -25.95 17.99
C GLY A 118 3.13 -25.55 18.29
N LYS A 119 3.93 -25.26 17.26
CA LYS A 119 5.35 -24.86 17.41
C LYS A 119 5.54 -23.37 17.76
N ALA A 120 4.49 -22.57 17.59
CA ALA A 120 4.43 -21.16 18.00
C ALA A 120 3.00 -20.79 18.38
N SER A 121 2.84 -19.69 19.12
CA SER A 121 1.52 -19.18 19.48
C SER A 121 0.79 -18.68 18.23
N GLU A 122 -0.38 -19.23 17.96
CA GLU A 122 -1.25 -18.79 16.86
C GLU A 122 -1.96 -17.47 17.22
N PRO A 123 -1.95 -16.45 16.36
CA PRO A 123 -2.75 -15.27 16.60
C PRO A 123 -4.25 -15.63 16.49
N LEU A 124 -5.00 -15.57 17.59
CA LEU A 124 -6.44 -15.88 17.59
C LEU A 124 -7.32 -14.73 17.02
N CYS A 125 -6.72 -13.74 16.36
CA CYS A 125 -7.40 -12.54 15.89
C CYS A 125 -7.99 -12.73 14.48
N GLN A 126 -8.91 -11.83 14.10
CA GLN A 126 -9.51 -11.78 12.76
C GLN A 126 -8.44 -11.74 11.64
N SER A 127 -7.29 -11.10 11.89
CA SER A 127 -6.17 -11.07 10.95
C SER A 127 -5.66 -12.46 10.58
N ASN A 128 -5.67 -13.43 11.51
CA ASN A 128 -5.20 -14.78 11.22
C ASN A 128 -6.16 -15.56 10.30
N ARG A 129 -7.47 -15.37 10.47
CA ARG A 129 -8.46 -15.93 9.53
C ARG A 129 -8.26 -15.39 8.12
N LEU A 130 -8.08 -14.07 8.02
CA LEU A 130 -7.82 -13.41 6.74
C LEU A 130 -6.54 -13.94 6.08
N ILE A 131 -5.45 -14.12 6.84
CA ILE A 131 -4.21 -14.73 6.32
C ILE A 131 -4.49 -16.12 5.73
N HIS A 132 -5.32 -16.95 6.37
CA HIS A 132 -5.66 -18.27 5.84
C HIS A 132 -6.45 -18.22 4.54
N ASP A 133 -7.43 -17.34 4.45
CA ASP A 133 -8.20 -17.14 3.22
C ASP A 133 -7.28 -16.71 2.08
N PHE A 134 -6.31 -15.82 2.36
CA PHE A 134 -5.33 -15.37 1.39
C PHE A 134 -4.30 -16.43 0.99
N ILE A 135 -3.86 -17.28 1.92
CA ILE A 135 -2.94 -18.38 1.60
C ILE A 135 -3.62 -19.41 0.69
N SER A 136 -4.94 -19.55 0.82
CA SER A 136 -5.78 -20.45 0.01
C SER A 136 -6.12 -19.88 -1.38
N ASP A 137 -6.01 -18.56 -1.59
CA ASP A 137 -6.29 -17.92 -2.87
C ASP A 137 -5.13 -18.15 -3.87
N ASN A 138 -5.37 -18.98 -4.88
CA ASN A 138 -4.40 -19.28 -5.95
C ASN A 138 -4.03 -18.05 -6.80
N LEU A 139 -4.87 -17.01 -6.83
CA LEU A 139 -4.66 -15.79 -7.61
C LEU A 139 -3.98 -14.68 -6.82
N ILE A 140 -3.69 -14.87 -5.52
CA ILE A 140 -3.17 -13.78 -4.68
C ILE A 140 -1.83 -13.24 -5.19
N LEU A 141 -0.98 -14.13 -5.72
CA LEU A 141 0.31 -13.74 -6.29
C LEU A 141 0.11 -12.89 -7.55
N ALA A 142 -0.84 -13.26 -8.42
CA ALA A 142 -1.16 -12.48 -9.61
C ALA A 142 -1.73 -11.10 -9.23
N LYS A 143 -2.64 -11.05 -8.26
CA LYS A 143 -3.23 -9.79 -7.75
C LYS A 143 -2.17 -8.85 -7.17
N LEU A 144 -1.23 -9.39 -6.37
CA LEU A 144 -0.09 -8.64 -5.84
C LEU A 144 0.87 -8.17 -6.94
N GLN A 145 1.13 -8.99 -7.95
CA GLN A 145 1.96 -8.60 -9.10
C GLN A 145 1.29 -7.50 -9.93
N CYS A 146 -0.03 -7.55 -10.14
CA CYS A 146 -0.78 -6.47 -10.77
C CYS A 146 -0.66 -5.16 -9.97
N PHE A 147 -0.79 -5.24 -8.64
CA PHE A 147 -0.59 -4.09 -7.76
C PHE A 147 0.81 -3.48 -7.93
N ILE A 148 1.85 -4.31 -7.90
CA ILE A 148 3.26 -3.89 -8.04
C ILE A 148 3.51 -3.28 -9.42
N TYR A 149 3.04 -3.95 -10.47
CA TYR A 149 3.21 -3.48 -11.85
C TYR A 149 2.59 -2.11 -12.05
N VAL A 150 1.31 -1.94 -11.68
CA VAL A 150 0.63 -0.66 -11.84
C VAL A 150 1.29 0.42 -10.95
N ALA A 151 1.65 0.09 -9.70
CA ALA A 151 2.34 1.04 -8.84
C ALA A 151 3.67 1.51 -9.46
N ASN A 152 4.46 0.60 -10.02
CA ASN A 152 5.73 0.92 -10.70
C ASN A 152 5.55 1.81 -11.93
N GLU A 153 4.50 1.59 -12.73
CA GLU A 153 4.19 2.46 -13.87
C GLU A 153 3.76 3.88 -13.47
N GLN A 154 3.21 4.05 -12.25
CA GLN A 154 2.78 5.36 -11.75
C GLN A 154 3.88 6.13 -11.02
N VAL A 155 4.92 5.46 -10.52
CA VAL A 155 6.08 6.14 -9.94
C VAL A 155 6.94 6.63 -11.10
N PRO A 156 7.24 7.93 -11.21
CA PRO A 156 8.23 8.40 -12.18
C PRO A 156 9.49 7.57 -11.98
N LYS A 157 9.94 6.86 -13.02
CA LYS A 157 11.21 6.12 -12.97
C LYS A 157 12.23 7.12 -12.46
N ARG A 158 12.68 6.94 -11.22
CA ARG A 158 13.80 7.70 -10.67
C ARG A 158 15.01 7.23 -11.47
N GLU A 159 15.18 7.80 -12.66
CA GLU A 159 16.50 7.87 -13.25
C GLU A 159 17.37 8.50 -12.18
N SER A 160 18.46 7.80 -11.89
CA SER A 160 19.47 8.14 -10.91
C SER A 160 20.02 9.55 -11.17
N GLN A 161 19.35 10.57 -10.66
CA GLN A 161 19.92 11.88 -10.50
C GLN A 161 20.34 12.02 -9.04
N ASN A 162 21.63 11.77 -8.82
CA ASN A 162 22.40 12.43 -7.77
C ASN A 162 22.29 13.94 -8.00
N PHE A 163 21.16 14.55 -7.63
CA PHE A 163 21.02 16.00 -7.60
C PHE A 163 21.38 16.46 -6.18
N VAL A 164 22.67 16.70 -5.98
CA VAL A 164 23.17 17.45 -4.83
C VAL A 164 22.60 18.86 -4.94
N MET A 165 21.53 19.15 -4.20
CA MET A 165 21.10 20.54 -4.00
C MET A 165 22.01 21.20 -2.97
N SER A 166 23.10 21.80 -3.45
CA SER A 166 23.77 22.88 -2.73
C SER A 166 22.92 24.14 -2.83
N PHE A 167 22.23 24.48 -1.74
CA PHE A 167 21.60 25.79 -1.55
C PHE A 167 22.70 26.83 -1.30
N THR A 168 23.03 27.65 -2.29
CA THR A 168 23.65 28.96 -2.05
C THR A 168 22.54 29.99 -1.92
N ALA A 169 22.41 30.55 -0.72
CA ALA A 169 21.54 31.68 -0.42
C ALA A 169 22.06 32.95 -1.12
N PHE A 170 21.13 33.72 -1.69
CA PHE A 170 21.26 35.16 -1.88
C PHE A 170 20.17 35.84 -1.06
#